data_AF-A0A800IQ05-F1
#
_entry.id   AF-A0A800IQ05-F1
#
_cell.length_a   1.000
_cell.length_b   1.000
_cell.length_c   1.000
_cell.angle_alpha   90.00
_cell.angle_beta   90.00
_cell.angle_gamma   90.00
#
_symmetry.space_group_name_H-M   'P 1'
#
loop_
_entity.id
_entity.type
_entity.pdbx_description
1 polymer ?
#
loop_
_entity_poly.entity_id
_entity_poly.type
_entity_poly.pdbx_seq_one_letter_code
_entity_poly.pdbx_strand_id
1 'polypeptide(L)'
;MFTPGGAFEGVSPRQIYTERYGSYPLACLIVGALLNQRLDLVYPGVHALKGWQDNQTGGVFNCRSDQDASDEQELFPTAQFGMTMLMAGQIEAAVKAGAWMDRLWALQPDPDHRLYHVYSSQQQRLVIDVAEENEPLYITRKDHPWQHHFNGGIAAAFLTNLYLGSSDRKWLDLARQYQSFSMTTDACQFESMQTCKSGWGSGLLYVATRETAYRDWTRRIGDWFLSHQYPDGHWENTPYWNPNPTISDNIEITTEFIMHLCHISMYLSVE
;
A
#
# COMPACT_ATOMS: atom_id res chain seq x y z
N MET A 1 -2.98 -10.17 22.99
CA MET A 1 -4.07 -11.16 22.80
C MET A 1 -5.08 -10.58 21.82
N PHE A 2 -6.04 -11.34 21.28
CA PHE A 2 -7.12 -10.76 20.46
C PHE A 2 -8.30 -10.36 21.34
N THR A 3 -8.92 -9.22 21.06
CA THR A 3 -10.21 -8.84 21.65
C THR A 3 -11.30 -9.76 21.11
N PRO A 4 -12.47 -9.86 21.79
CA PRO A 4 -13.62 -10.61 21.27
C PRO A 4 -14.08 -10.17 19.86
N GLY A 5 -13.75 -8.93 19.44
CA GLY A 5 -14.05 -8.39 18.11
C GLY A 5 -12.98 -8.65 17.04
N GLY A 6 -11.94 -9.44 17.35
CA GLY A 6 -10.88 -9.82 16.40
C GLY A 6 -9.78 -8.77 16.18
N ALA A 7 -9.72 -7.73 17.02
CA ALA A 7 -8.61 -6.77 17.02
C ALA A 7 -7.49 -7.23 17.97
N PHE A 8 -6.24 -6.78 17.76
CA PHE A 8 -5.19 -6.99 18.76
C PHE A 8 -5.48 -6.14 20.02
N GLU A 9 -5.40 -6.74 21.21
CA GLU A 9 -5.41 -6.04 22.50
C GLU A 9 -4.18 -5.15 22.62
N GLY A 10 -4.40 -3.85 22.90
CA GLY A 10 -3.35 -2.85 23.06
C GLY A 10 -3.61 -1.59 22.24
N VAL A 11 -2.64 -0.68 22.24
CA VAL A 11 -2.70 0.59 21.51
C VAL A 11 -2.46 0.31 20.02
N SER A 12 -3.55 0.15 19.25
CA SER A 12 -3.53 0.31 17.80
C SER A 12 -3.03 1.73 17.47
N PRO A 13 -2.25 1.96 16.39
CA PRO A 13 -1.90 3.30 15.93
C PRO A 13 -3.17 4.15 15.85
N ARG A 14 -3.20 5.25 16.61
CA ARG A 14 -4.46 5.95 16.92
C ARG A 14 -4.83 6.98 15.85
N GLN A 15 -6.14 7.12 15.71
CA GLN A 15 -6.92 8.07 14.93
C GLN A 15 -7.17 7.72 13.47
N ILE A 16 -6.33 8.09 12.49
CA ILE A 16 -6.69 7.91 11.07
C ILE A 16 -6.87 6.44 10.67
N TYR A 17 -6.12 5.52 11.27
CA TYR A 17 -6.31 4.09 11.03
C TYR A 17 -7.60 3.57 11.66
N THR A 18 -8.07 4.16 12.75
CA THR A 18 -9.38 3.81 13.31
C THR A 18 -10.51 4.40 12.46
N GLU A 19 -10.30 5.59 11.89
CA GLU A 19 -11.33 6.37 11.21
C GLU A 19 -11.43 6.07 9.70
N ARG A 20 -10.36 5.62 9.03
CA ARG A 20 -10.33 5.46 7.56
C ARG A 20 -9.50 4.29 7.03
N TYR A 21 -8.55 3.74 7.78
CA TYR A 21 -7.65 2.70 7.25
C TYR A 21 -7.59 1.46 8.14
N GLY A 22 -8.73 1.00 8.66
CA GLY A 22 -8.73 0.09 9.82
C GLY A 22 -8.24 -1.34 9.55
N SER A 23 -8.25 -1.76 8.29
CA SER A 23 -7.65 -3.04 7.90
C SER A 23 -6.11 -3.01 7.87
N TYR A 24 -5.50 -1.84 7.65
CA TYR A 24 -4.07 -1.70 7.37
C TYR A 24 -3.17 -2.09 8.55
N PRO A 25 -3.38 -1.59 9.79
CA PRO A 25 -2.57 -2.01 10.94
C PRO A 25 -2.66 -3.51 11.20
N LEU A 26 -3.87 -4.07 11.10
CA LEU A 26 -4.09 -5.50 11.27
C LEU A 26 -3.30 -6.30 10.23
N ALA A 27 -3.33 -5.87 8.97
CA ALA A 27 -2.57 -6.51 7.89
C ALA A 27 -1.05 -6.46 8.13
N CYS A 28 -0.51 -5.32 8.58
CA CYS A 28 0.92 -5.19 8.93
C CYS A 28 1.31 -6.09 10.12
N LEU A 29 0.48 -6.16 11.16
CA LEU A 29 0.72 -7.03 12.31
C LEU A 29 0.70 -8.52 11.94
N ILE A 30 -0.19 -8.93 11.04
CA ILE A 30 -0.23 -10.31 10.52
C ILE A 30 1.02 -10.62 9.71
N VAL A 31 1.52 -9.69 8.89
CA VAL A 31 2.79 -9.86 8.17
C VAL A 31 3.94 -10.06 9.16
N GLY A 32 4.03 -9.24 10.20
CA GLY A 32 5.01 -9.43 11.26
C GLY A 32 4.89 -10.79 11.95
N ALA A 33 3.67 -11.24 12.25
CA ALA A 33 3.42 -12.55 12.85
C ALA A 33 3.81 -13.71 11.92
N LEU A 34 3.53 -13.60 10.61
CA LEU A 34 3.93 -14.58 9.59
C LEU A 34 5.46 -14.71 9.53
N LEU A 35 6.17 -13.59 9.47
CA LEU A 35 7.64 -13.56 9.45
C LEU A 35 8.26 -14.19 10.70
N ASN A 36 7.56 -14.12 11.85
CA ASN A 36 7.98 -14.72 13.11
C ASN A 36 7.34 -16.08 13.40
N GLN A 37 6.64 -16.68 12.43
CA GLN A 37 5.96 -17.98 12.56
C GLN A 37 4.98 -18.07 13.76
N ARG A 38 4.40 -16.94 14.15
CA ARG A 38 3.40 -16.85 15.24
C ARG A 38 2.02 -17.25 14.76
N LEU A 39 1.87 -18.54 14.43
CA LEU A 39 0.65 -19.09 13.84
C LEU A 39 -0.58 -18.92 14.73
N ASP A 40 -0.39 -18.89 16.05
CA ASP A 40 -1.40 -18.56 17.04
C ASP A 40 -1.99 -17.16 16.85
N LEU A 41 -1.24 -16.23 16.25
CA LEU A 41 -1.70 -14.91 15.88
C LEU A 41 -2.15 -14.81 14.42
N VAL A 42 -1.47 -15.53 13.52
CA VAL A 42 -1.76 -15.50 12.08
C VAL A 42 -3.16 -16.01 11.78
N TYR A 43 -3.54 -17.20 12.25
CA TYR A 43 -4.83 -17.78 11.89
C TYR A 43 -6.05 -16.94 12.32
N PRO A 44 -6.17 -16.52 13.60
CA PRO A 44 -7.26 -15.62 14.00
C PRO A 44 -7.16 -14.24 13.34
N GLY A 45 -5.95 -13.71 13.15
CA GLY A 45 -5.75 -12.42 12.48
C GLY A 45 -6.21 -12.44 11.01
N VAL A 46 -5.84 -13.47 10.25
CA VAL A 46 -6.28 -13.67 8.85
C VAL A 46 -7.79 -13.81 8.79
N HIS A 47 -8.40 -14.56 9.72
CA HIS A 47 -9.86 -14.66 9.79
C HIS A 47 -10.52 -13.30 10.01
N ALA A 48 -10.02 -12.50 10.96
CA ALA A 48 -10.53 -11.15 11.22
C ALA A 48 -10.31 -10.20 10.03
N LEU A 49 -9.13 -10.24 9.41
CA LEU A 49 -8.78 -9.39 8.28
C LEU A 49 -9.66 -9.67 7.06
N LYS A 50 -10.01 -10.94 6.79
CA LYS A 50 -10.95 -11.31 5.71
C LYS A 50 -12.32 -10.66 5.85
N GLY A 51 -12.74 -10.32 7.07
CA GLY A 51 -14.00 -9.61 7.32
C GLY A 51 -14.06 -8.19 6.72
N TRP A 52 -12.91 -7.62 6.35
CA TRP A 52 -12.83 -6.29 5.73
C TRP A 52 -12.97 -6.30 4.20
N GLN A 53 -12.81 -7.47 3.57
CA GLN A 53 -12.95 -7.59 2.13
C GLN A 53 -14.43 -7.65 1.75
N ASP A 54 -14.84 -6.79 0.83
CA ASP A 54 -16.15 -6.87 0.22
C ASP A 54 -16.22 -8.10 -0.69
N ASN A 55 -17.18 -8.98 -0.42
CA ASN A 55 -17.40 -10.19 -1.19
C ASN A 55 -17.85 -9.93 -2.63
N GLN A 56 -18.50 -8.78 -2.90
CA GLN A 56 -19.01 -8.45 -4.22
C GLN A 56 -17.91 -7.88 -5.12
N THR A 57 -17.13 -6.94 -4.60
CA THR A 57 -16.17 -6.18 -5.41
C THR A 57 -14.73 -6.66 -5.26
N GLY A 58 -14.39 -7.30 -4.13
CA GLY A 58 -13.05 -7.76 -3.80
C GLY A 58 -12.14 -6.71 -3.14
N GLY A 59 -12.58 -5.45 -3.08
CA GLY A 59 -11.88 -4.36 -2.41
C GLY A 59 -12.02 -4.43 -0.91
N VAL A 60 -11.20 -3.67 -0.20
CA VAL A 60 -11.21 -3.61 1.26
C VAL A 60 -11.77 -2.28 1.71
N PHE A 61 -12.75 -2.33 2.62
CA PHE A 61 -13.37 -1.13 3.17
C PHE A 61 -12.37 -0.30 3.96
N ASN A 62 -12.52 1.02 3.85
CA ASN A 62 -11.70 1.99 4.56
C ASN A 62 -12.06 2.01 6.06
N CYS A 63 -13.36 2.03 6.36
CA CYS A 63 -13.92 1.91 7.71
C CYS A 63 -14.56 0.54 7.94
N ARG A 64 -14.82 0.19 9.20
CA ARG A 64 -15.61 -1.02 9.52
C ARG A 64 -17.08 -0.78 9.19
N SER A 65 -17.64 -1.56 8.28
CA SER A 65 -19.04 -1.43 7.83
C SER A 65 -20.08 -1.68 8.94
N ASP A 66 -19.70 -2.35 10.04
CA ASP A 66 -20.56 -2.56 11.21
C ASP A 66 -20.53 -1.38 12.20
N GLN A 67 -19.64 -0.40 11.99
CA GLN A 67 -19.50 0.79 12.82
C GLN A 67 -19.80 2.08 12.04
N ASP A 68 -19.46 2.12 10.75
CA ASP A 68 -19.62 3.28 9.87
C ASP A 68 -20.38 2.92 8.60
N ALA A 69 -21.18 3.87 8.10
CA ALA A 69 -21.97 3.73 6.88
C ALA A 69 -21.14 3.86 5.58
N SER A 70 -19.81 3.96 5.66
CA SER A 70 -18.94 4.15 4.50
C SER A 70 -18.84 2.86 3.68
N ASP A 71 -19.13 2.96 2.40
CA ASP A 71 -18.96 1.91 1.39
C ASP A 71 -17.66 2.07 0.59
N GLU A 72 -16.81 3.01 1.00
CA GLU A 72 -15.57 3.35 0.33
C GLU A 72 -14.50 2.29 0.54
N GLN A 73 -13.78 2.00 -0.54
CA GLN A 73 -12.70 1.03 -0.61
C GLN A 73 -11.46 1.71 -1.17
N GLU A 74 -10.30 1.41 -0.59
CA GLU A 74 -9.08 2.14 -0.91
C GLU A 74 -7.98 1.26 -1.47
N LEU A 75 -7.17 1.84 -2.36
CA LEU A 75 -6.13 1.13 -3.08
C LEU A 75 -5.05 0.59 -2.16
N PHE A 76 -4.42 1.42 -1.32
CA PHE A 76 -3.29 0.96 -0.52
C PHE A 76 -3.66 -0.06 0.57
N PRO A 77 -4.82 0.05 1.28
CA PRO A 77 -5.22 -0.99 2.23
C PRO A 77 -5.60 -2.28 1.49
N THR A 78 -6.23 -2.18 0.31
CA THR A 78 -6.52 -3.35 -0.54
C THR A 78 -5.23 -4.02 -1.04
N ALA A 79 -4.20 -3.25 -1.39
CA ALA A 79 -2.88 -3.76 -1.77
C ALA A 79 -2.21 -4.52 -0.62
N GLN A 80 -2.17 -3.89 0.56
CA GLN A 80 -1.58 -4.49 1.75
C GLN A 80 -2.34 -5.76 2.16
N PHE A 81 -3.68 -5.72 2.15
CA PHE A 81 -4.52 -6.90 2.36
C PHE A 81 -4.17 -8.02 1.38
N GLY A 82 -4.08 -7.71 0.09
CA GLY A 82 -3.77 -8.69 -0.95
C GLY A 82 -2.42 -9.35 -0.73
N MET A 83 -1.39 -8.58 -0.38
CA MET A 83 -0.06 -9.11 -0.03
C MET A 83 -0.12 -10.00 1.22
N THR A 84 -0.80 -9.56 2.28
CA THR A 84 -0.98 -10.35 3.50
C THR A 84 -1.70 -11.66 3.22
N MET A 85 -2.74 -11.65 2.39
CA MET A 85 -3.47 -12.86 1.98
C MET A 85 -2.59 -13.82 1.18
N LEU A 86 -1.74 -13.32 0.25
CA LEU A 86 -0.78 -14.17 -0.46
C LEU A 86 0.20 -14.85 0.50
N MET A 87 0.80 -14.09 1.43
CA MET A 87 1.74 -14.64 2.40
C MET A 87 1.08 -15.68 3.33
N ALA A 88 -0.21 -15.51 3.63
CA ALA A 88 -1.00 -16.46 4.43
C ALA A 88 -1.58 -17.64 3.62
N GLY A 89 -1.23 -17.78 2.33
CA GLY A 89 -1.75 -18.83 1.46
C GLY A 89 -3.22 -18.69 1.07
N GLN A 90 -3.83 -17.52 1.28
CA GLN A 90 -5.22 -17.20 0.92
C GLN A 90 -5.30 -16.64 -0.52
N ILE A 91 -4.84 -17.41 -1.51
CA ILE A 91 -4.70 -16.94 -2.90
C ILE A 91 -6.02 -16.44 -3.52
N GLU A 92 -7.14 -17.06 -3.19
CA GLU A 92 -8.46 -16.64 -3.70
C GLU A 92 -8.83 -15.22 -3.26
N ALA A 93 -8.55 -14.88 -1.99
CA ALA A 93 -8.81 -13.55 -1.45
C ALA A 93 -7.88 -12.51 -2.10
N ALA A 94 -6.63 -12.87 -2.34
CA ALA A 94 -5.68 -12.03 -3.08
C ALA A 94 -6.12 -11.81 -4.54
N VAL A 95 -6.57 -12.85 -5.24
CA VAL A 95 -7.08 -12.73 -6.61
C VAL A 95 -8.27 -11.76 -6.68
N LYS A 96 -9.17 -11.79 -5.69
CA LYS A 96 -10.28 -10.82 -5.60
C LYS A 96 -9.79 -9.39 -5.43
N ALA A 97 -8.78 -9.15 -4.58
CA ALA A 97 -8.17 -7.84 -4.42
C ALA A 97 -7.47 -7.36 -5.73
N GLY A 98 -6.81 -8.26 -6.46
CA GLY A 98 -6.24 -7.97 -7.78
C GLY A 98 -7.32 -7.60 -8.81
N ALA A 99 -8.43 -8.34 -8.85
CA ALA A 99 -9.55 -8.05 -9.74
C ALA A 99 -10.23 -6.71 -9.40
N TRP A 100 -10.26 -6.32 -8.13
CA TRP A 100 -10.71 -4.99 -7.73
C TRP A 100 -9.79 -3.89 -8.26
N MET A 101 -8.46 -4.07 -8.18
CA MET A 101 -7.51 -3.09 -8.72
C MET A 101 -7.55 -2.97 -10.24
N ASP A 102 -7.80 -4.09 -10.93
CA ASP A 102 -8.00 -4.11 -12.39
C ASP A 102 -9.23 -3.27 -12.78
N ARG A 103 -10.34 -3.45 -12.05
CA ARG A 103 -11.54 -2.61 -12.20
C ARG A 103 -11.26 -1.15 -11.90
N LEU A 104 -10.58 -0.86 -10.80
CA LEU A 104 -10.23 0.51 -10.40
C LEU A 104 -9.39 1.21 -11.49
N TRP A 105 -8.43 0.49 -12.07
CA TRP A 105 -7.58 1.00 -13.14
C TRP A 105 -8.36 1.25 -14.43
N ALA A 106 -9.23 0.31 -14.82
CA ALA A 106 -10.06 0.43 -16.01
C ALA A 106 -11.04 1.62 -15.96
N LEU A 107 -11.37 2.12 -14.76
CA LEU A 107 -12.23 3.27 -14.56
C LEU A 107 -11.49 4.61 -14.56
N GLN A 108 -10.15 4.63 -14.57
CA GLN A 108 -9.38 5.88 -14.50
C GLN A 108 -9.67 6.78 -15.70
N PRO A 109 -10.12 8.04 -15.48
CA PRO A 109 -10.44 8.94 -16.58
C PRO A 109 -9.19 9.56 -17.22
N ASP A 110 -8.11 9.71 -16.44
CA ASP A 110 -6.89 10.40 -16.85
C ASP A 110 -5.64 9.85 -16.10
N PRO A 111 -5.29 8.56 -16.33
CA PRO A 111 -4.17 7.92 -15.64
C PRO A 111 -2.81 8.53 -16.01
N ASP A 112 -2.72 9.38 -17.04
CA ASP A 112 -1.48 10.07 -17.39
C ASP A 112 -1.16 11.20 -16.40
N HIS A 113 -2.16 11.77 -15.73
CA HIS A 113 -1.98 12.90 -14.80
C HIS A 113 -2.48 12.63 -13.38
N ARG A 114 -3.46 11.73 -13.20
CA ARG A 114 -4.13 11.51 -11.91
C ARG A 114 -4.38 10.03 -11.66
N LEU A 115 -4.30 9.63 -10.40
CA LEU A 115 -4.73 8.32 -9.93
C LEU A 115 -5.80 8.49 -8.86
N TYR A 116 -7.04 8.17 -9.22
CA TYR A 116 -8.17 8.07 -8.29
C TYR A 116 -8.09 6.72 -7.59
N HIS A 117 -7.87 6.73 -6.29
CA HIS A 117 -7.50 5.53 -5.54
C HIS A 117 -8.58 5.07 -4.54
N VAL A 118 -9.82 5.56 -4.70
CA VAL A 118 -10.97 5.23 -3.87
C VAL A 118 -12.17 4.85 -4.73
N TYR A 119 -12.84 3.76 -4.35
CA TYR A 119 -14.01 3.21 -5.04
C TYR A 119 -15.19 3.11 -4.08
N SER A 120 -16.37 3.55 -4.51
CA SER A 120 -17.62 3.35 -3.78
C SER A 120 -18.25 2.04 -4.20
N SER A 121 -18.39 1.10 -3.27
CA SER A 121 -19.00 -0.21 -3.54
C SER A 121 -20.51 -0.12 -3.73
N GLN A 122 -21.20 0.84 -3.12
CA GLN A 122 -22.63 1.06 -3.30
C GLN A 122 -22.93 1.70 -4.65
N GLN A 123 -22.17 2.72 -5.05
CA GLN A 123 -22.37 3.44 -6.31
C GLN A 123 -21.67 2.76 -7.49
N GLN A 124 -20.83 1.76 -7.23
CA GLN A 124 -20.06 1.00 -8.21
C GLN A 124 -19.23 1.89 -9.15
N ARG A 125 -18.57 2.92 -8.58
CA ARG A 125 -17.77 3.90 -9.33
C ARG A 125 -16.61 4.45 -8.50
N LEU A 126 -15.65 5.06 -9.18
CA LEU A 126 -14.62 5.88 -8.54
C LEU A 126 -15.27 7.04 -7.78
N VAL A 127 -14.72 7.37 -6.61
CA VAL A 127 -15.08 8.58 -5.89
C VAL A 127 -14.24 9.72 -6.48
N ILE A 128 -14.87 10.57 -7.29
CA ILE A 128 -14.20 11.64 -8.04
C ILE A 128 -14.62 13.05 -7.59
N ASP A 129 -15.84 13.19 -7.06
CA ASP A 129 -16.42 14.46 -6.62
C ASP A 129 -16.12 14.64 -5.13
N VAL A 130 -14.94 15.16 -4.81
CA VAL A 130 -14.46 15.33 -3.43
C VAL A 130 -14.17 16.80 -3.13
N ALA A 131 -14.35 17.20 -1.87
CA ALA A 131 -13.98 18.53 -1.43
C ALA A 131 -12.46 18.74 -1.54
N GLU A 132 -12.03 19.95 -1.89
CA GLU A 132 -10.62 20.27 -2.18
C GLU A 132 -9.70 19.92 -1.01
N GLU A 133 -10.15 20.16 0.22
CA GLU A 133 -9.41 19.82 1.45
C GLU A 133 -9.16 18.32 1.64
N ASN A 134 -9.98 17.48 1.00
CA ASN A 134 -9.90 16.03 1.08
C ASN A 134 -9.24 15.41 -0.15
N GLU A 135 -9.00 16.16 -1.23
CA GLU A 135 -8.46 15.63 -2.50
C GLU A 135 -7.25 14.69 -2.32
N PRO A 136 -6.23 15.00 -1.48
CA PRO A 136 -5.09 14.12 -1.30
C PRO A 136 -5.43 12.73 -0.74
N LEU A 137 -6.57 12.58 -0.05
CA LEU A 137 -7.06 11.30 0.46
C LEU A 137 -7.77 10.45 -0.60
N TYR A 138 -8.03 11.00 -1.79
CA TYR A 138 -8.78 10.33 -2.86
C TYR A 138 -8.04 10.26 -4.19
N ILE A 139 -7.18 11.25 -4.44
CA ILE A 139 -6.54 11.48 -5.73
C ILE A 139 -5.06 11.71 -5.49
N THR A 140 -4.22 10.95 -6.19
CA THR A 140 -2.80 11.26 -6.34
C THR A 140 -2.61 12.00 -7.65
N ARG A 141 -2.20 13.25 -7.59
CA ARG A 141 -1.92 14.06 -8.77
C ARG A 141 -0.43 14.07 -9.10
N LYS A 142 -0.09 14.09 -10.39
CA LYS A 142 1.32 14.22 -10.79
C LYS A 142 1.84 15.65 -10.75
N ASP A 143 0.96 16.63 -10.85
CA ASP A 143 1.28 18.05 -11.02
C ASP A 143 1.23 18.88 -9.72
N HIS A 144 0.97 18.24 -8.58
CA HIS A 144 0.86 18.91 -7.28
C HIS A 144 1.86 18.32 -6.28
N PRO A 145 2.47 19.15 -5.43
CA PRO A 145 3.30 18.65 -4.34
C PRO A 145 2.43 17.97 -3.27
N TRP A 146 3.09 17.27 -2.35
CA TRP A 146 2.46 16.69 -1.16
C TRP A 146 1.28 15.78 -1.53
N GLN A 147 1.53 14.79 -2.38
CA GLN A 147 0.52 13.79 -2.72
C GLN A 147 0.91 12.44 -2.11
N HIS A 148 -0.06 11.55 -1.97
CA HIS A 148 0.14 10.16 -1.54
C HIS A 148 0.72 9.29 -2.67
N HIS A 149 1.96 9.59 -3.08
CA HIS A 149 2.65 8.94 -4.20
C HIS A 149 2.90 7.43 -4.02
N PHE A 150 2.63 6.89 -2.83
CA PHE A 150 2.80 5.48 -2.52
C PHE A 150 1.81 4.56 -3.25
N ASN A 151 0.66 5.07 -3.71
CA ASN A 151 -0.43 4.25 -4.26
C ASN A 151 0.01 3.41 -5.48
N GLY A 152 0.67 4.02 -6.47
CA GLY A 152 1.13 3.28 -7.66
C GLY A 152 2.16 2.20 -7.30
N GLY A 153 3.11 2.53 -6.41
CA GLY A 153 4.16 1.61 -6.00
C GLY A 153 3.66 0.39 -5.21
N ILE A 154 2.74 0.59 -4.26
CA ILE A 154 2.19 -0.51 -3.46
C ILE A 154 1.26 -1.42 -4.29
N ALA A 155 0.47 -0.85 -5.21
CA ALA A 155 -0.30 -1.66 -6.16
C ALA A 155 0.60 -2.53 -7.04
N ALA A 156 1.68 -1.94 -7.58
CA ALA A 156 2.65 -2.68 -8.38
C ALA A 156 3.33 -3.80 -7.57
N ALA A 157 3.71 -3.55 -6.31
CA ALA A 157 4.29 -4.55 -5.42
C ALA A 157 3.34 -5.72 -5.18
N PHE A 158 2.08 -5.44 -4.84
CA PHE A 158 1.07 -6.46 -4.63
C PHE A 158 0.81 -7.28 -5.90
N LEU A 159 0.52 -6.62 -7.03
CA LEU A 159 0.17 -7.29 -8.27
C LEU A 159 1.33 -8.12 -8.85
N THR A 160 2.57 -7.68 -8.63
CA THR A 160 3.75 -8.48 -9.01
C THR A 160 3.87 -9.73 -8.15
N ASN A 161 3.65 -9.64 -6.84
CA ASN A 161 3.58 -10.84 -5.99
C ASN A 161 2.42 -11.76 -6.39
N LEU A 162 1.27 -11.20 -6.77
CA LEU A 162 0.14 -11.99 -7.25
C LEU A 162 0.47 -12.71 -8.56
N TYR A 163 1.18 -12.06 -9.49
CA TYR A 163 1.74 -12.73 -10.67
C TYR A 163 2.68 -13.87 -10.29
N LEU A 164 3.65 -13.63 -9.39
CA LEU A 164 4.60 -14.66 -8.97
C LEU A 164 3.91 -15.85 -8.30
N GLY A 165 2.83 -15.62 -7.54
CA GLY A 165 2.07 -16.66 -6.85
C GLY A 165 1.03 -17.39 -7.73
N SER A 166 0.52 -16.77 -8.79
CA SER A 166 -0.55 -17.34 -9.64
C SER A 166 -0.13 -17.67 -11.07
N SER A 167 1.01 -17.15 -11.53
CA SER A 167 1.50 -17.20 -12.92
C SER A 167 0.57 -16.57 -13.97
N ASP A 168 -0.50 -15.88 -13.57
CA ASP A 168 -1.39 -15.20 -14.49
C ASP A 168 -0.79 -13.84 -14.92
N ARG A 169 -0.39 -13.78 -16.19
CA ARG A 169 0.35 -12.65 -16.77
C ARG A 169 -0.37 -11.32 -16.67
N LYS A 170 -1.72 -11.32 -16.62
CA LYS A 170 -2.50 -10.08 -16.52
C LYS A 170 -2.12 -9.25 -15.30
N TRP A 171 -1.73 -9.91 -14.20
CA TRP A 171 -1.33 -9.21 -12.97
C TRP A 171 0.01 -8.49 -13.15
N LEU A 172 0.95 -9.08 -13.89
CA LEU A 172 2.21 -8.42 -14.21
C LEU A 172 1.98 -7.20 -15.11
N ASP A 173 1.10 -7.33 -16.11
CA ASP A 173 0.82 -6.22 -17.02
C ASP A 173 0.05 -5.08 -16.33
N LEU A 174 -0.83 -5.39 -15.38
CA LEU A 174 -1.47 -4.39 -14.52
C LEU A 174 -0.45 -3.76 -13.55
N ALA A 175 0.45 -4.54 -12.96
CA ALA A 175 1.51 -4.02 -12.08
C ALA A 175 2.39 -2.99 -12.81
N ARG A 176 2.74 -3.24 -14.07
CA ARG A 176 3.50 -2.31 -14.91
C ARG A 176 2.77 -0.99 -15.13
N GLN A 177 1.45 -1.02 -15.29
CA GLN A 177 0.64 0.18 -15.47
C GLN A 177 0.65 1.06 -14.20
N TYR A 178 0.40 0.49 -13.02
CA TYR A 178 0.51 1.21 -11.76
C TYR A 178 1.93 1.70 -11.45
N GLN A 179 2.96 0.90 -11.76
CA GLN A 179 4.34 1.33 -11.57
C GLN A 179 4.71 2.46 -12.52
N SER A 180 4.25 2.42 -13.77
CA SER A 180 4.47 3.49 -14.75
C SER A 180 3.92 4.82 -14.23
N PHE A 181 2.72 4.82 -13.65
CA PHE A 181 2.17 6.00 -12.98
C PHE A 181 3.12 6.54 -11.90
N SER A 182 3.59 5.67 -11.02
CA SER A 182 4.49 6.05 -9.92
C SER A 182 5.83 6.61 -10.43
N MET A 183 6.46 5.96 -11.41
CA MET A 183 7.77 6.36 -11.95
C MET A 183 7.73 7.64 -12.78
N THR A 184 6.56 7.99 -13.32
CA THR A 184 6.37 9.18 -14.16
C THR A 184 5.74 10.34 -13.42
N THR A 185 5.58 10.23 -12.10
CA THR A 185 5.14 11.36 -11.28
C THR A 185 6.26 12.42 -11.18
N ASP A 186 5.89 13.70 -11.09
CA ASP A 186 6.80 14.87 -11.13
C ASP A 186 7.97 14.80 -10.13
N ALA A 187 9.01 15.61 -10.34
CA ALA A 187 10.15 15.73 -9.44
C ALA A 187 9.74 16.02 -7.98
N CYS A 188 8.61 16.72 -7.77
CA CYS A 188 8.07 17.01 -6.45
C CYS A 188 7.77 15.75 -5.61
N GLN A 189 7.60 14.57 -6.23
CA GLN A 189 7.41 13.33 -5.47
C GLN A 189 8.58 13.03 -4.53
N PHE A 190 9.80 13.41 -4.91
CA PHE A 190 11.02 13.21 -4.13
C PHE A 190 11.22 14.27 -3.05
N GLU A 191 10.34 15.27 -2.97
CA GLU A 191 10.28 16.22 -1.84
C GLU A 191 9.52 15.63 -0.64
N SER A 192 8.87 14.47 -0.82
CA SER A 192 8.02 13.86 0.18
C SER A 192 8.41 12.41 0.48
N MET A 193 8.32 12.07 1.76
CA MET A 193 8.38 10.70 2.31
C MET A 193 7.33 9.76 1.73
N GLN A 194 6.31 10.28 1.07
CA GLN A 194 5.24 9.51 0.43
C GLN A 194 5.68 8.79 -0.86
N THR A 195 6.90 9.02 -1.39
CA THR A 195 7.46 8.23 -2.51
C THR A 195 7.90 6.81 -2.10
N CYS A 196 7.97 6.53 -0.80
CA CYS A 196 8.61 5.34 -0.20
C CYS A 196 8.26 4.00 -0.86
N LYS A 197 6.98 3.78 -1.23
CA LYS A 197 6.51 2.50 -1.79
C LYS A 197 6.82 2.31 -3.28
N SER A 198 7.30 3.36 -3.97
CA SER A 198 7.67 3.28 -5.39
C SER A 198 8.87 2.35 -5.63
N GLY A 199 9.83 2.34 -4.69
CA GLY A 199 10.99 1.43 -4.72
C GLY A 199 10.59 -0.03 -4.54
N TRP A 200 9.52 -0.29 -3.78
CA TRP A 200 9.01 -1.64 -3.53
C TRP A 200 8.44 -2.27 -4.81
N GLY A 201 7.53 -1.56 -5.49
CA GLY A 201 6.91 -2.04 -6.72
C GLY A 201 7.92 -2.23 -7.86
N SER A 202 8.80 -1.24 -8.09
CA SER A 202 9.86 -1.34 -9.09
C SER A 202 10.82 -2.49 -8.80
N GLY A 203 11.23 -2.70 -7.55
CA GLY A 203 12.20 -3.75 -7.23
C GLY A 203 11.63 -5.15 -7.50
N LEU A 204 10.37 -5.38 -7.13
CA LEU A 204 9.69 -6.64 -7.46
C LEU A 204 9.51 -6.83 -8.97
N LEU A 205 9.16 -5.77 -9.70
CA LEU A 205 9.08 -5.83 -11.16
C LEU A 205 10.44 -6.16 -11.78
N TYR A 206 11.54 -5.62 -11.24
CA TYR A 206 12.88 -6.00 -11.66
C TYR A 206 13.13 -7.49 -11.42
N VAL A 207 12.82 -8.02 -10.22
CA VAL A 207 12.95 -9.46 -9.93
C VAL A 207 12.19 -10.31 -10.96
N ALA A 208 10.94 -9.92 -11.28
CA ALA A 208 10.06 -10.68 -12.15
C ALA A 208 10.41 -10.57 -13.65
N THR A 209 10.99 -9.46 -14.10
CA THR A 209 11.14 -9.13 -15.53
C THR A 209 12.57 -8.95 -16.01
N ARG A 210 13.49 -8.61 -15.09
CA ARG A 210 14.87 -8.20 -15.35
C ARG A 210 15.03 -6.93 -16.20
N GLU A 211 13.97 -6.13 -16.34
CA GLU A 211 14.02 -4.86 -17.06
C GLU A 211 14.80 -3.81 -16.24
N THR A 212 15.88 -3.27 -16.82
CA THR A 212 16.82 -2.40 -16.11
C THR A 212 16.21 -1.07 -15.67
N ALA A 213 15.18 -0.57 -16.36
CA ALA A 213 14.46 0.64 -15.98
C ALA A 213 13.91 0.53 -14.54
N TYR A 214 13.42 -0.65 -14.16
CA TYR A 214 12.94 -0.88 -12.80
C TYR A 214 14.09 -0.95 -11.80
N ARG A 215 15.18 -1.67 -12.11
CA ARG A 215 16.39 -1.71 -11.27
C ARG A 215 16.93 -0.31 -10.98
N ASP A 216 17.05 0.51 -12.01
CA ASP A 216 17.64 1.85 -11.89
C ASP A 216 16.73 2.78 -11.07
N TRP A 217 15.41 2.65 -11.20
CA TRP A 217 14.45 3.34 -10.32
C TRP A 217 14.53 2.87 -8.87
N THR A 218 14.58 1.55 -8.65
CA THR A 218 14.73 0.96 -7.31
C THR A 218 16.01 1.45 -6.63
N ARG A 219 17.14 1.51 -7.36
CA ARG A 219 18.39 2.08 -6.86
C ARG A 219 18.23 3.56 -6.50
N ARG A 220 17.62 4.37 -7.37
CA ARG A 220 17.37 5.79 -7.12
C ARG A 220 16.57 6.01 -5.83
N ILE A 221 15.54 5.19 -5.57
CA ILE A 221 14.76 5.27 -4.33
C ILE A 221 15.61 4.84 -3.12
N GLY A 222 16.44 3.81 -3.26
CA GLY A 222 17.40 3.40 -2.23
C GLY A 222 18.37 4.53 -1.85
N ASP A 223 18.99 5.14 -2.85
CA ASP A 223 19.90 6.29 -2.65
C ASP A 223 19.18 7.46 -1.98
N TRP A 224 17.92 7.69 -2.35
CA TRP A 224 17.08 8.73 -1.73
C TRP A 224 16.79 8.45 -0.25
N PHE A 225 16.48 7.20 0.15
CA PHE A 225 16.30 6.87 1.57
C PHE A 225 17.57 7.15 2.37
N LEU A 226 18.73 6.76 1.84
CA LEU A 226 20.02 6.98 2.49
C LEU A 226 20.34 8.47 2.64
N SER A 227 20.01 9.30 1.65
CA SER A 227 20.27 10.75 1.71
C SER A 227 19.34 11.49 2.69
N HIS A 228 18.20 10.91 3.06
CA HIS A 228 17.22 11.51 3.98
C HIS A 228 17.23 10.87 5.38
N GLN A 229 18.16 9.96 5.64
CA GLN A 229 18.34 9.37 6.96
C GLN A 229 19.05 10.37 7.89
N TYR A 230 18.54 10.53 9.10
CA TYR A 230 19.22 11.33 10.13
C TYR A 230 20.50 10.63 10.62
N PRO A 231 21.47 11.36 11.20
CA PRO A 231 22.75 10.79 11.64
C PRO A 231 22.67 9.65 12.67
N ASP A 232 21.60 9.58 13.45
CA ASP A 232 21.31 8.53 14.42
C ASP A 232 20.51 7.35 13.81
N GLY A 233 20.23 7.40 12.52
CA GLY A 233 19.64 6.31 11.74
C GLY A 233 18.12 6.35 11.60
N HIS A 234 17.43 7.32 12.19
CA HIS A 234 15.96 7.44 12.04
C HIS A 234 15.56 8.23 10.79
N TRP A 235 14.27 8.14 10.46
CA TRP A 235 13.60 9.03 9.52
C TRP A 235 12.42 9.70 10.21
N GLU A 236 12.00 10.82 9.65
CA GLU A 236 10.76 11.51 10.02
C GLU A 236 9.84 11.54 8.80
N ASN A 237 8.53 11.67 9.00
CA ASN A 237 7.61 11.85 7.89
C ASN A 237 7.76 13.26 7.28
N THR A 238 7.12 13.52 6.14
CA THR A 238 7.16 14.83 5.48
C THR A 238 6.61 15.90 6.43
N PRO A 239 7.35 16.98 6.74
CA PRO A 239 6.91 18.01 7.68
C PRO A 239 5.58 18.67 7.30
N TYR A 240 5.23 18.68 6.00
CA TYR A 240 3.93 19.14 5.52
C TYR A 240 2.77 18.35 6.14
N TRP A 241 2.92 17.02 6.26
CA TRP A 241 1.89 16.13 6.79
C TRP A 241 1.98 15.94 8.30
N ASN A 242 3.21 15.92 8.83
CA ASN A 242 3.46 15.79 10.25
C ASN A 242 4.50 16.84 10.69
N PRO A 243 4.08 18.10 10.96
CA PRO A 243 5.01 19.18 11.26
C PRO A 243 5.67 19.06 12.63
N ASN A 244 5.11 18.25 13.54
CA ASN A 244 5.62 18.05 14.90
C ASN A 244 5.59 16.56 15.25
N PRO A 245 6.46 15.73 14.64
CA PRO A 245 6.41 14.30 14.83
C PRO A 245 6.72 13.92 16.28
N THR A 246 5.96 12.99 16.82
CA THR A 246 6.21 12.37 18.12
C THR A 246 7.26 11.26 17.99
N ILE A 247 7.79 10.79 19.12
CA ILE A 247 8.67 9.60 19.13
C ILE A 247 7.96 8.39 18.52
N SER A 248 6.64 8.25 18.73
CA SER A 248 5.89 7.14 18.15
C SER A 248 5.84 7.23 16.64
N ASP A 249 5.66 8.44 16.08
CA ASP A 249 5.65 8.66 14.64
C ASP A 249 7.01 8.33 14.03
N ASN A 250 8.11 8.75 14.69
CA ASN A 250 9.47 8.46 14.24
C ASN A 250 9.76 6.96 14.28
N ILE A 251 9.26 6.23 15.29
CA ILE A 251 9.38 4.76 15.34
C ILE A 251 8.61 4.11 14.18
N GLU A 252 7.37 4.53 13.92
CA GLU A 252 6.54 3.98 12.84
C GLU A 252 7.23 4.15 11.47
N ILE A 253 7.58 5.40 11.12
CA ILE A 253 8.16 5.70 9.81
C ILE A 253 9.55 5.07 9.64
N THR A 254 10.38 5.06 10.69
CA THR A 254 11.70 4.44 10.66
C THR A 254 11.58 2.93 10.44
N THR A 255 10.62 2.27 11.11
CA THR A 255 10.40 0.83 10.94
C THR A 255 9.90 0.50 9.54
N GLU A 256 8.98 1.32 8.98
CA GLU A 256 8.52 1.18 7.60
C GLU A 256 9.68 1.32 6.60
N PHE A 257 10.57 2.29 6.81
CA PHE A 257 11.66 2.57 5.87
C PHE A 257 12.79 1.55 5.95
N ILE A 258 13.06 1.00 7.13
CA ILE A 258 13.94 -0.17 7.27
C ILE A 258 13.38 -1.35 6.46
N MET A 259 12.07 -1.61 6.54
CA MET A 259 11.43 -2.67 5.74
C MET A 259 11.59 -2.40 4.24
N HIS A 260 11.39 -1.16 3.78
CA HIS A 260 11.60 -0.80 2.38
C HIS A 260 13.06 -0.98 1.93
N LEU A 261 14.04 -0.54 2.73
CA LEU A 261 15.47 -0.74 2.43
C LEU A 261 15.86 -2.21 2.38
N CYS A 262 15.33 -3.05 3.28
CA CYS A 262 15.53 -4.49 3.25
C CYS A 262 15.01 -5.11 1.93
N HIS A 263 13.80 -4.72 1.51
CA HIS A 263 13.24 -5.14 0.22
C HIS A 263 14.08 -4.66 -0.96
N ILE A 264 14.43 -3.37 -1.02
CA ILE A 264 15.27 -2.79 -2.07
C ILE A 264 16.61 -3.55 -2.18
N SER A 265 17.29 -3.77 -1.06
CA SER A 265 18.56 -4.50 -1.02
C SER A 265 18.41 -5.92 -1.55
N MET A 266 17.37 -6.63 -1.10
CA MET A 266 17.05 -7.98 -1.58
C MET A 266 16.79 -8.02 -3.10
N TYR A 267 15.97 -7.10 -3.61
CA TYR A 267 15.61 -7.07 -5.04
C TYR A 267 16.76 -6.66 -5.96
N LEU A 268 17.69 -5.85 -5.46
CA LEU A 268 18.88 -5.47 -6.23
C LEU A 268 19.97 -6.56 -6.20
N SER A 269 19.87 -7.53 -5.28
CA SER A 269 20.81 -8.65 -5.18
C SER A 269 20.60 -9.76 -6.20
N VAL A 270 19.47 -9.75 -6.93
CA VAL A 270 19.23 -10.75 -7.98
C VAL A 270 20.00 -10.36 -9.25
N GLU A 271 21.10 -11.06 -9.49
CA GLU A 271 21.84 -11.04 -10.76
C GLU A 271 21.05 -11.72 -11.88
#